data_AF-X6EZP7-F1
#
_entry.id   AF-X6EZP7-F1
#
_cell.length_a   1.000
_cell.length_b   1.000
_cell.length_c   1.000
_cell.angle_alpha   90.00
_cell.angle_beta   90.00
_cell.angle_gamma   90.00
#
_symmetry.space_group_name_H-M   'P 1'
#
loop_
_entity.id
_entity.type
_entity.pdbx_description
1 polymer ?
#
loop_
_entity_poly.entity_id
_entity_poly.type
_entity_poly.pdbx_seq_one_letter_code
_entity_poly.pdbx_strand_id
1 'polypeptide(L)'
;MISFEVGSKGVTLEYEPHFGDPGTFFIKTVKATSKDAAYDRNTFYEAWRRTIQRYGIYNPYTQRGAIAGLLPHGPHNVRDVLATHILKQTGSYEQASYAIQDTPDMVAHHYGRFLPQDKAALAARILNQVWQAA
;
A
#
# COMPACT_ATOMS: atom_id res chain seq x y z
N MET A 1 19.08 -33.37 4.94
CA MET A 1 20.41 -33.51 4.33
C MET A 1 20.19 -34.05 2.93
N ILE A 2 20.35 -33.22 1.90
CA ILE A 2 20.18 -33.65 0.50
C ILE A 2 21.57 -33.57 -0.11
N SER A 3 22.12 -34.73 -0.49
CA SER A 3 23.43 -34.84 -1.12
C SER A 3 23.25 -35.15 -2.60
N PHE A 4 23.89 -34.39 -3.47
CA PHE A 4 23.96 -34.68 -4.89
C PHE A 4 25.42 -34.95 -5.27
N GLU A 5 25.70 -36.11 -5.86
CA GLU A 5 26.98 -36.35 -6.52
C GLU A 5 26.93 -35.76 -7.93
N VAL A 6 27.85 -34.84 -8.24
CA VAL A 6 28.09 -34.38 -9.61
C VAL A 6 29.52 -34.70 -10.01
N GLY A 7 29.66 -35.69 -10.90
CA GLY A 7 30.86 -35.92 -11.70
C GLY A 7 31.99 -36.71 -11.01
N SER A 8 32.82 -37.35 -11.84
CA SER A 8 33.83 -38.39 -11.55
C SER A 8 35.03 -37.98 -10.67
N LYS A 9 34.95 -36.85 -9.98
CA LYS A 9 35.91 -36.42 -8.96
C LYS A 9 35.09 -35.97 -7.76
N GLY A 10 34.82 -36.91 -6.85
CA GLY A 10 33.97 -36.72 -5.67
C GLY A 10 34.36 -35.52 -4.82
N VAL A 11 33.86 -34.35 -5.20
CA VAL A 11 33.84 -33.15 -4.37
C VAL A 11 32.42 -33.07 -3.82
N THR A 12 32.24 -33.52 -2.60
CA THR A 12 30.99 -33.36 -1.86
C THR A 12 30.86 -31.88 -1.50
N LEU A 13 30.03 -31.15 -2.24
CA LEU A 13 29.63 -29.81 -1.82
C LEU A 13 28.53 -29.97 -0.77
N GLU A 14 28.89 -29.83 0.50
CA GLU A 14 27.90 -29.70 1.57
C GLU A 14 27.13 -28.40 1.37
N TYR A 15 25.88 -28.51 0.91
CA TYR A 15 24.95 -27.39 0.93
C TYR A 15 24.52 -27.16 2.38
N GLU A 16 25.26 -26.33 3.09
CA GLU A 16 24.80 -25.67 4.32
C GLU A 16 23.66 -24.73 3.92
N PRO A 17 22.41 -24.95 4.37
CA PRO A 17 21.31 -24.04 4.05
C PRO A 17 21.60 -22.71 4.75
N HIS A 18 22.13 -21.77 3.98
CA HIS A 18 22.37 -20.41 4.44
C HIS A 18 21.01 -19.77 4.75
N PHE A 19 20.70 -19.71 6.04
CA PHE A 19 19.50 -19.15 6.69
C PHE A 19 18.23 -19.99 6.57
N GLY A 20 17.78 -20.55 7.71
CA GLY A 20 16.47 -21.18 7.82
C GLY A 20 15.34 -20.19 7.58
N ASP A 21 14.18 -20.69 7.14
CA ASP A 21 12.98 -19.88 6.92
C ASP A 21 12.61 -19.10 8.19
N PRO A 22 12.59 -17.75 8.15
CA PRO A 22 12.24 -16.95 9.32
C PRO A 22 10.75 -17.02 9.70
N GLY A 23 9.91 -17.72 8.93
CA GLY A 23 8.49 -17.93 9.26
C GLY A 23 7.65 -16.66 9.20
N THR A 24 8.09 -15.67 8.42
CA THR A 24 7.40 -14.39 8.24
C THR A 24 7.18 -14.08 6.77
N PHE A 25 6.02 -13.52 6.45
CA PHE A 25 5.63 -13.26 5.06
C PHE A 25 6.47 -12.15 4.41
N PHE A 26 6.82 -11.11 5.18
CA PHE A 26 7.68 -10.02 4.71
C PHE A 26 9.02 -10.05 5.43
N ILE A 27 10.08 -10.24 4.64
CA ILE A 27 11.45 -10.37 5.13
C ILE A 27 12.23 -9.10 4.78
N LYS A 28 12.79 -8.45 5.80
CA LYS A 28 13.81 -7.39 5.62
C LYS A 28 15.06 -8.01 5.05
N THR A 29 15.75 -7.32 4.15
CA THR A 29 17.13 -7.68 3.82
C THR A 29 17.98 -7.59 5.09
N VAL A 30 18.30 -8.74 5.67
CA VAL A 30 19.14 -8.83 6.86
C VAL A 30 20.59 -8.50 6.48
N LYS A 31 21.07 -7.35 6.95
CA LYS A 31 22.50 -7.03 6.93
C LYS A 31 23.18 -7.73 8.10
N ALA A 32 24.51 -7.86 8.08
CA ALA A 32 25.29 -8.41 9.21
C ALA A 32 24.96 -7.77 10.57
N THR A 33 24.42 -6.55 10.59
CA THR A 33 24.01 -5.80 11.78
C THR A 33 22.54 -5.97 12.21
N SER A 34 21.73 -6.73 11.46
CA SER A 34 20.30 -6.93 11.75
C SER A 34 20.06 -8.34 12.27
N LYS A 35 19.53 -8.45 13.49
CA LYS A 35 19.27 -9.74 14.17
C LYS A 35 17.90 -10.34 13.84
N ASP A 36 16.96 -9.55 13.35
CA ASP A 36 15.58 -9.97 13.09
C ASP A 36 15.18 -9.69 11.65
N ALA A 37 14.75 -10.74 10.96
CA ALA A 37 14.30 -10.73 9.58
C ALA A 37 12.91 -10.12 9.41
N ALA A 38 12.04 -10.14 10.43
CA ALA A 38 10.66 -9.68 10.32
C ALA A 38 10.53 -8.16 10.38
N TYR A 39 9.64 -7.59 9.56
CA TYR A 39 9.23 -6.20 9.72
C TYR A 39 8.40 -6.00 10.99
N ASP A 40 8.76 -5.02 11.81
CA ASP A 40 7.86 -4.41 12.78
C ASP A 40 7.08 -3.25 12.15
N ARG A 41 6.16 -2.63 12.92
CA ARG A 41 5.34 -1.50 12.46
C ARG A 41 6.17 -0.34 11.91
N ASN A 42 7.26 0.02 12.58
CA ASN A 42 8.06 1.20 12.25
C ASN A 42 8.94 0.94 11.02
N THR A 43 9.61 -0.20 10.99
CA THR A 43 10.45 -0.64 9.87
C THR A 43 9.63 -0.88 8.61
N PHE A 44 8.39 -1.38 8.73
CA PHE A 44 7.47 -1.50 7.59
C PHE A 44 7.05 -0.13 7.07
N TYR A 45 6.67 0.79 7.98
CA TYR A 45 6.33 2.16 7.61
C TYR A 45 7.47 2.86 6.87
N GLU A 46 8.70 2.71 7.35
CA GLU A 46 9.89 3.29 6.70
C GLU A 46 10.17 2.66 5.33
N ALA A 47 10.05 1.33 5.21
CA ALA A 47 10.19 0.66 3.92
C ALA A 47 9.13 1.13 2.90
N TRP A 48 7.88 1.26 3.34
CA TRP A 48 6.79 1.83 2.56
C TRP A 48 7.12 3.25 2.10
N ARG A 49 7.44 4.14 3.05
CA ARG A 49 7.72 5.55 2.78
C ARG A 49 8.84 5.71 1.76
N ARG A 50 9.93 4.96 1.90
CA ARG A 50 11.06 4.98 0.95
C ARG A 50 10.65 4.50 -0.44
N THR A 51 9.82 3.46 -0.51
CA THR A 51 9.29 2.93 -1.76
C THR A 51 8.42 3.97 -2.47
N ILE A 52 7.49 4.61 -1.75
CA ILE A 52 6.63 5.67 -2.30
C ILE A 52 7.45 6.87 -2.75
N GLN A 53 8.40 7.35 -1.94
CA GLN A 53 9.22 8.50 -2.30
C GLN A 53 10.08 8.24 -3.54
N ARG A 54 10.57 7.01 -3.72
CA ARG A 54 11.47 6.67 -4.81
C ARG A 54 10.75 6.31 -6.11
N TYR A 55 9.60 5.64 -6.01
CA TYR A 55 8.92 5.06 -7.17
C TYR A 55 7.47 5.50 -7.33
N GLY A 56 6.79 5.90 -6.25
CA GLY A 56 5.41 6.34 -6.31
C GLY A 56 5.27 7.78 -6.82
N ILE A 57 6.01 8.71 -6.21
CA ILE A 57 5.90 10.14 -6.51
C ILE A 57 6.59 10.47 -7.83
N TYR A 58 5.84 11.02 -8.78
CA TYR A 58 6.39 11.44 -10.06
C TYR A 58 7.22 12.73 -9.92
N ASN A 59 8.44 12.70 -10.43
CA ASN A 59 9.35 13.84 -10.48
C ASN A 59 9.48 14.35 -11.93
N PRO A 60 8.98 15.55 -12.25
CA PRO A 60 8.96 16.08 -13.62
C PRO A 60 10.37 16.34 -14.19
N TYR A 61 11.36 16.60 -13.34
CA TYR A 61 12.74 16.88 -13.78
C TYR A 61 13.50 15.62 -14.18
N THR A 62 13.12 14.47 -13.63
CA THR A 62 13.77 13.18 -13.93
C THR A 62 12.89 12.25 -14.76
N GLN A 63 11.63 12.61 -14.97
CA GLN A 63 10.59 11.80 -15.62
C GLN A 63 10.44 10.39 -15.00
N ARG A 64 10.74 10.26 -13.70
CA ARG A 64 10.65 9.02 -12.94
C ARG A 64 9.52 9.10 -11.93
N GLY A 65 9.06 7.93 -11.50
CA GLY A 65 7.94 7.77 -10.57
C GLY A 65 6.62 7.54 -11.31
N ALA A 66 5.60 7.08 -10.59
CA ALA A 66 4.37 6.58 -11.19
C ALA A 66 3.23 7.61 -11.26
N ILE A 67 3.07 8.47 -10.24
CA ILE A 67 1.86 9.27 -10.08
C ILE A 67 2.21 10.74 -9.85
N ALA A 68 1.76 11.60 -10.76
CA ALA A 68 1.85 13.06 -10.63
C ALA A 68 1.02 13.56 -9.45
N GLY A 69 1.61 14.42 -8.62
CA GLY A 69 0.95 15.01 -7.45
C GLY A 69 0.76 14.08 -6.26
N LEU A 70 1.22 12.83 -6.31
CA LEU A 70 1.22 11.94 -5.15
C LEU A 70 2.14 12.49 -4.06
N LEU A 71 1.65 12.54 -2.83
CA LEU A 71 2.44 12.98 -1.67
C LEU A 71 2.96 11.77 -0.86
N PRO A 72 4.04 11.94 -0.07
CA PRO A 72 4.48 10.90 0.85
C PRO A 72 3.35 10.52 1.81
N HIS A 73 3.11 9.22 1.97
CA HIS A 73 2.05 8.70 2.82
C HIS A 73 2.46 7.37 3.44
N GLY A 74 1.73 6.97 4.50
CA GLY A 74 1.89 5.67 5.14
C GLY A 74 1.03 4.56 4.50
N PRO A 75 1.26 3.29 4.85
CA PRO A 75 0.58 2.15 4.26
C PRO A 75 -0.95 2.15 4.45
N HIS A 76 -1.47 2.90 5.42
CA HIS A 76 -2.92 3.06 5.63
C HIS A 76 -3.64 3.63 4.40
N ASN A 77 -2.97 4.44 3.58
CA ASN A 77 -3.58 5.01 2.37
C ASN A 77 -4.01 3.94 1.35
N VAL A 78 -3.48 2.71 1.42
CA VAL A 78 -3.99 1.61 0.60
C VAL A 78 -5.44 1.30 0.94
N ARG A 79 -5.80 1.30 2.24
CA ARG A 79 -7.18 1.15 2.69
C ARG A 79 -8.04 2.33 2.21
N ASP A 80 -7.54 3.56 2.33
CA ASP A 80 -8.26 4.76 1.87
C ASP A 80 -8.57 4.70 0.37
N VAL A 81 -7.58 4.34 -0.45
CA VAL A 81 -7.76 4.21 -1.90
C VAL A 81 -8.75 3.10 -2.23
N LEU A 82 -8.65 1.94 -1.57
CA LEU A 82 -9.55 0.82 -1.81
C LEU A 82 -11.00 1.16 -1.44
N ALA A 83 -11.23 1.69 -0.24
CA ALA A 83 -12.55 2.09 0.23
C ALA A 83 -13.18 3.13 -0.70
N THR A 84 -12.45 4.20 -1.01
CA THR A 84 -12.97 5.26 -1.87
C THR A 84 -13.14 4.82 -3.32
N HIS A 85 -12.33 3.89 -3.82
CA HIS A 85 -12.51 3.33 -5.16
C HIS A 85 -13.82 2.52 -5.24
N ILE A 86 -14.06 1.62 -4.29
CA ILE A 86 -15.28 0.81 -4.25
C ILE A 86 -16.50 1.71 -4.09
N LEU A 87 -16.48 2.68 -3.16
CA LEU A 87 -17.58 3.63 -2.99
C LEU A 87 -17.91 4.41 -4.26
N LYS A 88 -16.91 4.85 -5.02
CA LYS A 88 -17.14 5.56 -6.28
C LYS A 88 -17.75 4.65 -7.36
N GLN A 89 -17.41 3.36 -7.36
CA GLN A 89 -17.90 2.40 -8.34
C GLN A 89 -19.31 1.90 -8.01
N THR A 90 -19.60 1.66 -6.73
CA THR A 90 -20.81 0.92 -6.31
C THR A 90 -21.76 1.75 -5.46
N GLY A 91 -21.27 2.80 -4.81
CA GLY A 91 -22.04 3.57 -3.84
C GLY A 91 -22.38 2.84 -2.54
N SER A 92 -21.94 1.59 -2.35
CA SER A 92 -22.29 0.77 -1.18
C SER A 92 -21.24 0.87 -0.08
N TYR A 93 -21.68 1.32 1.10
CA TYR A 93 -20.85 1.34 2.30
C TYR A 93 -20.49 -0.06 2.77
N GLU A 94 -21.39 -1.02 2.62
CA GLU A 94 -21.22 -2.42 3.01
C GLU A 94 -20.14 -3.13 2.19
N GLN A 95 -20.16 -2.93 0.86
CA GLN A 95 -19.14 -3.52 0.00
C GLN A 95 -17.76 -2.90 0.25
N ALA A 96 -17.72 -1.59 0.46
CA ALA A 96 -16.48 -0.90 0.80
C ALA A 96 -15.95 -1.33 2.17
N SER A 97 -16.83 -1.48 3.17
CA SER A 97 -16.44 -1.90 4.52
C SER A 97 -15.95 -3.34 4.55
N TYR A 98 -16.61 -4.23 3.81
CA TYR A 98 -16.16 -5.61 3.62
C TYR A 98 -14.74 -5.66 3.04
N ALA A 99 -14.45 -4.87 2.03
CA ALA A 99 -13.15 -4.88 1.36
C ALA A 99 -11.99 -4.41 2.24
N ILE A 100 -12.22 -3.49 3.18
CA ILE A 100 -11.17 -3.00 4.09
C ILE A 100 -11.20 -3.67 5.47
N GLN A 101 -12.17 -4.56 5.71
CA GLN A 101 -12.45 -5.23 6.99
C GLN A 101 -12.79 -4.23 8.11
N ASP A 102 -13.73 -3.34 7.83
CA ASP A 102 -14.24 -2.33 8.77
C ASP A 102 -15.79 -2.34 8.78
N THR A 103 -16.43 -1.41 9.49
CA THR A 103 -17.90 -1.29 9.52
C THR A 103 -18.43 -0.28 8.48
N PRO A 104 -19.67 -0.47 7.98
CA PRO A 104 -20.30 0.50 7.08
C PRO A 104 -20.35 1.91 7.68
N ASP A 105 -20.60 2.02 8.99
CA ASP A 105 -20.66 3.30 9.71
C ASP A 105 -19.31 4.03 9.69
N MET A 106 -18.20 3.32 9.93
CA MET A 106 -16.86 3.91 9.84
C MET A 106 -16.55 4.36 8.42
N VAL A 107 -16.95 3.57 7.42
CA VAL A 107 -16.76 3.94 6.02
C VAL A 107 -17.57 5.17 5.63
N ALA A 108 -18.83 5.24 6.05
CA ALA A 108 -19.69 6.41 5.81
C ALA A 108 -19.09 7.66 6.45
N HIS A 109 -18.63 7.55 7.70
CA HIS A 109 -18.04 8.67 8.44
C HIS A 109 -16.76 9.20 7.78
N HIS A 110 -15.86 8.33 7.33
CA HIS A 110 -14.55 8.74 6.80
C HIS A 110 -14.51 8.98 5.29
N TYR A 111 -15.37 8.31 4.53
CA TYR A 111 -15.28 8.26 3.06
C TYR A 111 -16.58 8.66 2.33
N GLY A 112 -17.70 8.91 3.03
CA GLY A 112 -19.00 9.25 2.42
C GLY A 112 -18.94 10.39 1.41
N ARG A 113 -18.12 11.42 1.68
CA ARG A 113 -17.88 12.57 0.79
C ARG A 113 -17.44 12.24 -0.65
N PHE A 114 -17.02 11.00 -0.90
CA PHE A 114 -16.57 10.54 -2.22
C PHE A 114 -17.68 9.92 -3.06
N LEU A 115 -18.92 9.84 -2.56
CA LEU A 115 -20.08 9.44 -3.35
C LEU A 115 -20.29 10.37 -4.56
N PRO A 116 -20.67 9.82 -5.72
CA PRO A 116 -21.02 10.62 -6.88
C PRO A 116 -22.12 11.65 -6.59
N GLN A 117 -23.14 11.26 -5.81
CA GLN A 117 -24.26 12.12 -5.43
C GLN A 117 -23.82 13.28 -4.54
N ASP A 118 -22.93 13.04 -3.58
CA ASP A 118 -22.42 14.09 -2.69
C ASP A 118 -21.54 15.12 -3.42
N LYS A 119 -20.82 14.69 -4.46
CA LYS A 119 -20.09 15.63 -5.33
C LYS A 119 -21.01 16.49 -6.17
N ALA A 120 -22.07 15.91 -6.73
CA ALA A 120 -23.08 16.66 -7.49
C ALA A 120 -23.83 17.64 -6.58
N ALA A 121 -24.18 17.22 -5.36
CA ALA A 121 -24.79 18.08 -4.36
C ALA A 121 -23.86 19.24 -3.93
N LEU A 122 -22.57 18.99 -3.77
CA LEU A 122 -21.58 20.03 -3.50
C LEU A 122 -21.46 21.02 -4.68
N ALA A 123 -21.43 20.52 -5.92
CA ALA A 123 -21.40 21.37 -7.12
C ALA A 123 -22.66 22.25 -7.21
N ALA A 124 -23.84 21.69 -6.96
CA ALA A 124 -25.09 22.43 -6.93
C ALA A 124 -25.12 23.52 -5.84
N ARG A 125 -24.59 23.23 -4.64
CA ARG A 125 -24.45 24.23 -3.56
C ARG A 125 -23.56 25.40 -3.98
N ILE A 126 -22.41 25.12 -4.59
CA ILE A 126 -21.48 26.17 -5.06
C ILE A 126 -22.15 27.01 -6.15
N LEU A 127 -22.83 26.39 -7.13
CA LEU A 127 -23.55 27.11 -8.18
C LEU A 127 -24.63 28.04 -7.61
N ASN A 128 -25.40 27.57 -6.63
CA ASN A 128 -26.41 28.40 -5.97
C ASN A 128 -25.80 29.59 -5.23
N GLN A 129 -24.62 29.42 -4.60
CA GLN A 129 -23.92 30.51 -3.92
C GLN A 129 -23.43 31.58 -4.90
N VAL A 130 -22.88 31.18 -6.06
CA VAL A 130 -22.45 32.12 -7.11
C VAL A 130 -23.65 32.90 -7.66
N TRP A 131 -24.78 32.22 -7.89
CA TRP A 131 -25.99 32.86 -8.42
C TRP A 131 -26.61 33.89 -7.47
N GLN A 132 -26.52 33.67 -6.15
CA GLN A 132 -27.02 34.62 -5.15
C GLN A 132 -26.10 35.84 -4.94
N ALA A 133 -24.85 35.75 -5.38
CA ALA A 133 -23.85 36.81 -5.24
C ALA A 133 -23.69 37.69 -6.50
N ALA A 134 -24.45 37.40 -7.56
CA ALA A 134 -24.51 38.15 -8.82
C ALA A 134 -25.78 39.01 -8.87
#